data_AF-A0A2N5X183-F1
#
_entry.id   AF-A0A2N5X183-F1
#
_cell.length_a   1.000
_cell.length_b   1.000
_cell.length_c   1.000
_cell.angle_alpha   90.00
_cell.angle_beta   90.00
_cell.angle_gamma   90.00
#
_symmetry.space_group_name_H-M   'P 1'
#
loop_
_entity.id
_entity.type
_entity.pdbx_description
1 polymer ?
#
loop_
_entity_poly.entity_id
_entity_poly.type
_entity_poly.pdbx_seq_one_letter_code
_entity_poly.pdbx_strand_id
1 'polypeptide(L)'
;MADIELQTDADLSALLSRAEQLLIDGELSQQDGALVLVLHGPVLRSLLRPNYARNKTLVNQAASLSALGLLEVKACRTWMGANGVNEEQLQPFVKVVSYGAGEVTRLVEQQGYIAF
;
A
#
# COMPACT_ATOMS: atom_id res chain seq x y z
N MET A 1 6.05 -6.55 -13.44
CA MET A 1 7.45 -6.99 -13.62
C MET A 1 8.32 -5.75 -13.74
N ALA A 2 8.92 -5.38 -12.62
CA ALA A 2 9.87 -4.30 -12.39
C ALA A 2 10.63 -4.72 -11.11
N ASP A 3 11.18 -3.78 -10.33
CA ASP A 3 11.78 -4.07 -9.02
C ASP A 3 11.59 -2.86 -8.10
N ILE A 4 10.53 -2.86 -7.28
CA ILE A 4 10.05 -1.71 -6.50
C ILE A 4 9.59 -2.11 -5.08
N GLU A 5 10.38 -2.93 -4.37
CA GLU A 5 10.30 -3.08 -2.91
C GLU A 5 10.37 -1.68 -2.25
N LEU A 6 9.24 -1.14 -1.77
CA LEU A 6 9.18 0.25 -1.30
C LEU A 6 9.98 0.42 0.00
N GLN A 7 11.19 0.97 -0.11
CA GLN A 7 12.08 1.19 1.03
C GLN A 7 11.83 2.55 1.71
N THR A 8 11.31 3.54 0.98
CA THR A 8 11.18 4.92 1.49
C THR A 8 9.81 5.57 1.22
N ASP A 9 9.51 6.62 1.97
CA ASP A 9 8.32 7.47 1.76
C ASP A 9 8.32 8.16 0.39
N ALA A 10 9.51 8.44 -0.15
CA ALA A 10 9.67 9.05 -1.47
C ALA A 10 9.25 8.07 -2.57
N ASP A 11 9.64 6.79 -2.45
CA ASP A 11 9.25 5.75 -3.40
C ASP A 11 7.73 5.57 -3.41
N LEU A 12 7.12 5.52 -2.22
CA LEU A 12 5.66 5.41 -2.11
C LEU A 12 4.97 6.65 -2.68
N SER A 13 5.49 7.85 -2.40
CA SER A 13 4.92 9.10 -2.93
C SER A 13 4.99 9.15 -4.46
N ALA A 14 6.11 8.72 -5.05
CA ALA A 14 6.29 8.67 -6.50
C ALA A 14 5.34 7.67 -7.16
N LEU A 15 5.19 6.49 -6.56
CA LEU A 15 4.26 5.46 -7.01
C LEU A 15 2.81 5.95 -7.02
N LEU A 16 2.35 6.54 -5.90
CA LEU A 16 0.99 7.06 -5.78
C LEU A 16 0.75 8.22 -6.74
N SER A 17 1.74 9.11 -6.90
CA SER A 17 1.65 10.22 -7.87
C SER A 17 1.55 9.71 -9.31
N ARG A 18 2.27 8.63 -9.65
CA ARG A 18 2.16 7.99 -10.96
C ARG A 18 0.78 7.37 -11.18
N ALA A 19 0.21 6.71 -10.16
CA ALA A 19 -1.13 6.14 -10.23
C ALA A 19 -2.21 7.23 -10.41
N GLU A 20 -2.09 8.36 -9.70
CA GLU A 20 -2.98 9.52 -9.87
C GLU A 20 -2.87 10.11 -11.29
N GLN A 21 -1.65 10.25 -11.82
CA GLN A 21 -1.45 10.76 -13.17
C GLN A 21 -2.09 9.84 -14.23
N LEU A 22 -1.89 8.53 -14.13
CA LEU A 22 -2.52 7.56 -15.02
C LEU A 22 -4.06 7.63 -14.97
N LEU A 23 -4.62 7.84 -13.78
CA LEU A 23 -6.06 8.03 -13.62
C LEU A 23 -6.55 9.30 -14.32
N ILE A 24 -5.83 10.42 -14.15
CA ILE A 24 -6.16 11.71 -14.79
C ILE A 24 -6.08 11.59 -16.32
N ASP A 25 -5.08 10.87 -16.82
CA ASP A 25 -4.86 10.65 -18.26
C ASP A 25 -5.85 9.63 -18.86
N GLY A 26 -6.67 8.98 -18.02
CA GLY A 26 -7.63 7.95 -18.44
C GLY A 26 -7.00 6.60 -18.77
N GLU A 27 -5.72 6.41 -18.43
CA GLU A 27 -4.94 5.19 -18.66
C GLU A 27 -5.09 4.16 -17.52
N LEU A 28 -5.68 4.56 -16.39
CA LEU A 28 -6.01 3.68 -15.27
C LEU A 28 -7.47 3.84 -14.89
N SER A 29 -8.19 2.72 -14.84
CA SER A 29 -9.58 2.64 -14.41
C SER A 29 -9.78 1.49 -13.42
N GLN A 30 -10.93 1.47 -12.74
CA GLN A 30 -11.26 0.34 -11.85
C GLN A 30 -11.38 -1.01 -12.56
N GLN A 31 -11.58 -1.00 -13.90
CA GLN A 31 -11.65 -2.22 -14.71
C GLN A 31 -10.27 -2.88 -14.86
N ASP A 32 -9.18 -2.11 -14.67
CA ASP A 32 -7.80 -2.58 -14.83
C ASP A 32 -7.27 -3.29 -13.57
N GLY A 33 -8.08 -3.34 -12.50
CA GLY A 33 -7.73 -3.93 -11.21
C GLY A 33 -7.09 -2.93 -10.25
N ALA A 34 -7.00 -3.31 -8.98
CA ALA A 34 -6.38 -2.50 -7.95
C ALA A 34 -4.88 -2.78 -7.86
N LEU A 35 -4.07 -1.73 -7.66
CA LEU A 35 -2.70 -1.88 -7.20
C LEU A 35 -2.72 -2.41 -5.76
N VAL A 36 -2.11 -3.56 -5.49
CA VAL A 36 -2.03 -4.11 -4.14
C VAL A 36 -0.63 -3.89 -3.56
N LEU A 37 -0.54 -3.14 -2.46
CA LEU A 37 0.69 -2.91 -1.73
C LEU A 37 0.73 -3.76 -0.47
N VAL A 38 1.59 -4.77 -0.45
CA VAL A 38 1.89 -5.54 0.78
C VAL A 38 3.09 -4.89 1.46
N LEU A 39 2.81 -3.97 2.38
CA LEU A 39 3.84 -3.19 3.04
C LEU A 39 4.48 -3.97 4.19
N HIS A 40 5.80 -4.02 4.13
CA HIS A 40 6.71 -4.35 5.22
C HIS A 40 7.72 -3.22 5.38
N GLY A 41 8.23 -2.99 6.60
CA GLY A 41 9.33 -2.05 6.80
C GLY A 41 8.92 -0.60 7.12
N PRO A 42 9.89 0.34 7.06
CA PRO A 42 9.76 1.70 7.57
C PRO A 42 8.60 2.48 6.97
N VAL A 43 8.30 2.26 5.69
CA VAL A 43 7.25 2.98 4.95
C VAL A 43 5.85 2.81 5.57
N LEU A 44 5.57 1.64 6.19
CA LEU A 44 4.31 1.43 6.90
C LEU A 44 4.16 2.40 8.08
N ARG A 45 5.27 2.79 8.74
CA ARG A 45 5.24 3.76 9.84
C ARG A 45 4.68 5.09 9.36
N SER A 46 4.99 5.49 8.14
CA SER A 46 4.55 6.77 7.59
C SER A 46 3.05 6.84 7.35
N LEU A 47 2.40 5.69 7.18
CA LEU A 47 0.95 5.60 7.07
C LEU A 47 0.24 5.54 8.42
N LEU A 48 0.92 5.27 9.54
CA LEU A 48 0.25 5.13 10.85
C LEU A 48 -0.46 6.42 11.30
N ARG A 49 -1.60 6.27 12.00
CA ARG A 49 -2.38 7.40 12.57
C ARG A 49 -1.54 8.37 13.38
N PRO A 50 -0.61 7.95 14.28
CA PRO A 50 0.23 8.87 15.02
C PRO A 50 1.12 9.76 14.14
N ASN A 51 1.45 9.31 12.93
CA ASN A 51 2.29 10.03 11.98
C ASN A 51 1.50 10.83 10.93
N TYR A 52 0.16 10.78 10.98
CA TYR A 52 -0.71 11.43 10.01
C TYR A 52 -0.40 12.92 9.82
N ALA A 53 -0.20 13.67 10.91
CA ALA A 53 0.04 15.11 10.83
C ALA A 53 1.31 15.44 10.02
N ARG A 54 2.36 14.62 10.14
CA ARG A 54 3.62 14.78 9.41
C ARG A 54 3.50 14.29 7.96
N ASN A 55 2.69 13.28 7.71
CA ASN A 55 2.59 12.59 6.42
C ASN A 55 1.23 12.80 5.74
N LYS A 56 0.55 13.91 6.03
CA LYS A 56 -0.85 14.15 5.67
C LYS A 56 -1.11 13.99 4.18
N THR A 57 -0.24 14.56 3.33
CA THR A 57 -0.36 14.48 1.88
C THR A 57 -0.31 13.04 1.41
N LEU A 58 0.73 12.30 1.82
CA LEU A 58 0.93 10.89 1.48
C LEU A 58 -0.25 10.01 1.91
N VAL A 59 -0.70 10.17 3.16
CA VAL A 59 -1.83 9.38 3.69
C VAL A 59 -3.12 9.71 2.95
N ASN A 60 -3.38 10.99 2.65
CA ASN A 60 -4.58 11.40 1.95
C ASN A 60 -4.62 10.87 0.50
N GLN A 61 -3.48 10.87 -0.21
CA GLN A 61 -3.37 10.30 -1.56
C GLN A 61 -3.65 8.79 -1.54
N ALA A 62 -3.01 8.05 -0.63
CA ALA A 62 -3.26 6.62 -0.46
C ALA A 62 -4.74 6.34 -0.10
N ALA A 63 -5.34 7.13 0.78
CA ALA A 63 -6.74 7.02 1.14
C ALA A 63 -7.68 7.28 -0.05
N SER A 64 -7.38 8.29 -0.87
CA SER A 64 -8.16 8.64 -2.06
C SER A 64 -8.15 7.52 -3.09
N LEU A 65 -6.96 7.02 -3.46
CA LEU A 65 -6.81 5.89 -4.39
C LEU A 65 -7.47 4.62 -3.84
N SER A 66 -7.41 4.39 -2.52
CA SER A 66 -8.08 3.25 -1.88
C SER A 66 -9.60 3.37 -1.93
N ALA A 67 -10.15 4.56 -1.69
CA ALA A 67 -11.58 4.83 -1.79
C ALA A 67 -12.11 4.69 -3.23
N LEU A 68 -11.26 4.96 -4.23
CA LEU A 68 -11.55 4.74 -5.64
C LEU A 68 -11.39 3.27 -6.07
N GLY A 69 -10.99 2.37 -5.17
CA GLY A 69 -10.76 0.96 -5.50
C GLY A 69 -9.53 0.71 -6.39
N LEU A 70 -8.65 1.70 -6.53
CA LEU A 70 -7.44 1.63 -7.35
C LEU A 70 -6.22 1.19 -6.54
N LEU A 71 -6.32 1.22 -5.21
CA LEU A 71 -5.24 0.84 -4.30
C LEU A 71 -5.79 -0.03 -3.16
N GLU A 72 -5.10 -1.13 -2.87
CA GLU A 72 -5.31 -1.92 -1.66
C GLU A 72 -4.00 -1.97 -0.86
N VAL A 73 -4.00 -1.38 0.33
CA VAL A 73 -2.83 -1.39 1.22
C VAL A 73 -3.00 -2.49 2.27
N LYS A 74 -2.01 -3.36 2.39
CA LYS A 74 -1.95 -4.49 3.32
C LYS A 74 -0.72 -4.37 4.22
N ALA A 75 -0.91 -4.49 5.53
CA ALA A 75 0.16 -4.50 6.54
C ALA A 75 0.43 -5.93 7.02
N CYS A 76 1.71 -6.32 7.12
CA CYS A 76 2.10 -7.63 7.62
C CYS A 76 2.07 -7.69 9.17
N ARG A 77 1.20 -8.52 9.75
CA ARG A 77 1.07 -8.73 11.20
C ARG A 77 2.37 -9.21 11.85
N THR A 78 3.11 -10.12 11.21
CA THR A 78 4.43 -10.56 11.71
C THR A 78 5.39 -9.40 11.85
N TRP A 79 5.47 -8.52 10.85
CA TRP A 79 6.34 -7.35 10.90
C TRP A 79 5.88 -6.37 11.99
N MET A 80 4.56 -6.10 12.06
CA MET A 80 3.97 -5.22 13.08
C MET A 80 4.32 -5.66 14.51
N GLY A 81 4.15 -6.95 14.81
CA GLY A 81 4.49 -7.53 16.12
C GLY A 81 5.98 -7.39 16.46
N ALA A 82 6.87 -7.63 15.49
CA ALA A 82 8.32 -7.45 15.68
C ALA A 82 8.74 -5.98 15.85
N ASN A 83 7.87 -5.02 15.51
CA ASN A 83 8.17 -3.59 15.44
C ASN A 83 7.37 -2.72 16.42
N GLY A 84 6.59 -3.34 17.31
CA GLY A 84 5.77 -2.64 18.29
C GLY A 84 4.66 -1.80 17.67
N VAL A 85 4.11 -2.23 16.53
CA VAL A 85 3.00 -1.56 15.85
C VAL A 85 1.71 -2.33 16.14
N ASN A 86 0.71 -1.63 16.68
CA ASN A 86 -0.61 -2.20 16.97
C ASN A 86 -1.60 -1.89 15.84
N GLU A 87 -2.60 -2.75 15.65
CA GLU A 87 -3.61 -2.58 14.58
C GLU A 87 -4.41 -1.27 14.73
N GLU A 88 -4.62 -0.77 15.96
CA GLU A 88 -5.32 0.50 16.21
C GLU A 88 -4.55 1.72 15.71
N GLN A 89 -3.25 1.57 15.43
CA GLN A 89 -2.42 2.62 14.85
C GLN A 89 -2.55 2.69 13.32
N LEU A 90 -3.17 1.70 12.67
CA LEU A 90 -3.33 1.68 11.20
C LEU A 90 -4.46 2.59 10.75
N GLN A 91 -4.34 3.17 9.55
CA GLN A 91 -5.47 3.89 8.93
C GLN A 91 -6.60 2.92 8.57
N PRO A 92 -7.86 3.38 8.54
CA PRO A 92 -9.01 2.52 8.24
C PRO A 92 -8.94 1.78 6.90
N PHE A 93 -8.22 2.33 5.91
CA PHE A 93 -8.06 1.72 4.59
C PHE A 93 -6.94 0.67 4.51
N VAL A 94 -6.14 0.50 5.58
CA VAL A 94 -5.04 -0.48 5.62
C VAL A 94 -5.58 -1.80 6.18
N LYS A 95 -5.56 -2.85 5.35
CA LYS A 95 -5.93 -4.21 5.77
C LYS A 95 -4.74 -4.89 6.44
N VAL A 96 -5.00 -5.86 7.31
CA VAL A 96 -3.94 -6.66 7.95
C VAL A 96 -3.90 -8.05 7.33
N VAL A 97 -2.69 -8.52 7.02
CA VAL A 97 -2.44 -9.89 6.57
C VAL A 97 -1.47 -10.58 7.52
N SER A 98 -1.66 -11.88 7.74
CA SER A 98 -0.87 -12.63 8.71
C SER A 98 0.63 -12.59 8.39
N TYR A 99 1.00 -12.85 7.13
CA TYR A 99 2.38 -12.93 6.68
C TYR A 99 2.53 -12.35 5.27
N GLY A 100 3.46 -11.39 5.10
CA GLY A 100 3.59 -10.60 3.87
C GLY A 100 3.97 -11.45 2.65
N ALA A 101 5.04 -12.25 2.75
CA ALA A 101 5.48 -13.09 1.63
C ALA A 101 4.42 -14.11 1.22
N GLY A 102 3.71 -14.71 2.19
CA GLY A 102 2.59 -15.60 1.92
C GLY A 102 1.43 -14.91 1.20
N GLU A 103 1.14 -13.65 1.54
CA GLU A 103 0.13 -12.87 0.83
C GLU A 103 0.55 -12.54 -0.61
N VAL A 104 1.82 -12.21 -0.85
CA VAL A 104 2.35 -11.99 -2.21
C VAL A 104 2.21 -13.27 -3.04
N THR A 105 2.63 -14.42 -2.50
CA THR A 105 2.45 -15.72 -3.17
C THR A 105 0.97 -15.98 -3.50
N ARG A 106 0.06 -15.72 -2.55
CA ARG A 106 -1.38 -15.88 -2.77
C ARG A 106 -1.91 -14.97 -3.89
N LEU A 107 -1.50 -13.71 -3.90
CA LEU A 107 -1.91 -12.74 -4.94
C LEU A 107 -1.42 -13.18 -6.32
N VAL A 108 -0.16 -13.60 -6.44
CA VAL A 108 0.43 -14.03 -7.71
C VAL A 108 -0.19 -15.34 -8.19
N GLU A 109 -0.14 -16.39 -7.36
CA GLU A 109 -0.49 -17.75 -7.79
C GLU A 109 -2.01 -17.97 -7.90
N GLN A 110 -2.81 -17.31 -7.06
CA GLN A 110 -4.25 -17.59 -6.97
C GLN A 110 -5.12 -16.49 -7.58
N GLN A 111 -4.59 -15.28 -7.71
CA GLN A 111 -5.34 -14.14 -8.24
C GLN A 111 -4.71 -13.53 -9.49
N GLY A 112 -3.61 -14.09 -9.99
CA GLY A 112 -2.97 -13.67 -11.23
C GLY A 112 -2.33 -12.28 -11.17
N TYR A 113 -2.06 -11.77 -9.97
CA TYR A 113 -1.33 -10.51 -9.83
C TYR A 113 0.10 -10.68 -10.32
N ILE A 114 0.65 -9.59 -10.84
CA ILE A 114 2.05 -9.52 -11.19
C ILE A 114 2.76 -8.83 -10.02
N ALA A 115 3.67 -9.55 -9.36
CA ALA A 115 4.55 -8.94 -8.35
C ALA A 115 5.68 -8.15 -9.03
N PHE A 116 6.01 -6.99 -8.47
CA PHE A 116 7.07 -6.06 -8.88
C PHE A 116 7.32 -5.03 -7.79
#